data_AF-A0A9E0TXU8-F1
#
_entry.id   AF-A0A9E0TXU8-F1
#
_cell.length_a   1.000
_cell.length_b   1.000
_cell.length_c   1.000
_cell.angle_alpha   90.00
_cell.angle_beta   90.00
_cell.angle_gamma   90.00
#
_symmetry.space_group_name_H-M   'P 1'
#
loop_
_entity.id
_entity.type
_entity.pdbx_description
1 polymer ?
#
loop_
_entity_poly.entity_id
_entity_poly.type
_entity_poly.pdbx_seq_one_letter_code
_entity_poly.pdbx_strand_id
1 'polypeptide(L)'
;MTEEREPKGYDANSITVLEGLQAVRERPGMYIGDTGINGLHQLVYEAVDNAIDEAMAGWCKTIDVILHRDRAITIEDDGRGIPIGRHEKESQRRGKDVSALEVVMTVLHAGGKFDKETYKVSGGLHGVGVSCVCALSEKMVVQVYKEGKVHEMQFSKGHVSQELAVVGTTAKRGTKITFWPDATVMKVVDAEYDTLAQRIRELAFLNPGVQITLRDERDGRDDSTFCYEG
;
A
#
# COMPACT_ATOMS: atom_id res chain seq x y z
N MET A 1 33.36 7.94 40.05
CA MET A 1 33.26 6.47 39.92
C MET A 1 32.41 6.20 38.70
N THR A 2 33.02 5.77 37.61
CA THR A 2 32.32 5.28 36.43
C THR A 2 31.85 3.87 36.74
N GLU A 3 30.54 3.63 36.79
CA GLU A 3 30.01 2.28 36.90
C GLU A 3 30.39 1.50 35.64
N GLU A 4 31.23 0.48 35.79
CA GLU A 4 31.47 -0.51 34.75
C GLU A 4 30.17 -1.32 34.58
N ARG A 5 29.49 -1.13 33.44
CA ARG A 5 28.39 -2.01 33.05
C ARG A 5 28.97 -3.38 32.73
N GLU A 6 28.59 -4.40 33.49
CA GLU A 6 28.89 -5.79 33.15
C GLU A 6 28.43 -6.10 31.71
N PRO A 7 29.24 -6.82 30.91
CA PRO A 7 28.85 -7.17 29.56
C PRO A 7 27.60 -8.04 29.61
N LYS A 8 26.52 -7.59 28.93
CA LYS A 8 25.34 -8.43 28.71
C LYS A 8 25.81 -9.75 28.07
N GLY A 9 25.61 -10.86 28.78
CA GLY A 9 25.92 -12.19 28.26
C GLY A 9 25.15 -12.44 26.96
N TYR A 10 25.85 -12.89 25.93
CA TYR A 10 25.24 -13.30 24.66
C TYR A 10 24.84 -14.77 24.77
N ASP A 11 23.55 -15.00 24.99
CA ASP A 11 22.93 -16.33 25.13
C ASP A 11 21.82 -16.54 24.08
N ALA A 12 21.15 -17.70 24.11
CA ALA A 12 20.07 -18.00 23.18
C ALA A 12 18.94 -16.95 23.21
N ASN A 13 18.67 -16.34 24.37
CA ASN A 13 17.64 -15.31 24.54
C ASN A 13 18.06 -13.96 23.97
N SER A 14 19.33 -13.79 23.62
CA SER A 14 19.84 -12.58 22.95
C SER A 14 19.44 -12.52 21.47
N ILE A 15 18.96 -13.63 20.89
CA ILE A 15 18.47 -13.69 19.51
C ILE A 15 17.02 -13.22 19.46
N THR A 16 16.76 -12.13 18.74
CA THR A 16 15.41 -11.58 18.53
C THR A 16 14.90 -11.93 17.14
N VAL A 17 13.69 -12.48 17.07
CA VAL A 17 12.95 -12.69 15.81
C VAL A 17 11.92 -11.58 15.67
N LEU A 18 11.94 -10.87 14.54
CA LEU A 18 10.94 -9.86 14.21
C LEU A 18 9.84 -10.52 13.38
N GLU A 19 8.62 -10.57 13.91
CA GLU A 19 7.50 -11.26 13.25
C GLU A 19 6.73 -10.33 12.29
N GLY A 20 6.28 -10.89 11.17
CA GLY A 20 5.42 -10.20 10.21
C GLY A 20 5.98 -8.86 9.75
N LEU A 21 5.18 -7.80 9.92
CA LEU A 21 5.53 -6.44 9.49
C LEU A 21 6.40 -5.67 10.50
N GLN A 22 6.74 -6.26 11.65
CA GLN A 22 7.63 -5.61 12.62
C GLN A 22 9.02 -5.35 12.01
N ALA A 23 9.52 -6.27 11.18
CA ALA A 23 10.81 -6.10 10.49
C ALA A 23 10.83 -4.86 9.59
N VAL A 24 9.72 -4.56 8.91
CA VAL A 24 9.58 -3.36 8.07
C VAL A 24 9.67 -2.10 8.90
N ARG A 25 8.99 -2.06 10.05
CA ARG A 25 8.98 -0.88 10.94
C ARG A 25 10.32 -0.65 11.63
N GLU A 26 11.02 -1.71 12.01
CA GLU A 26 12.33 -1.64 12.65
C GLU A 26 13.45 -1.29 11.66
N ARG A 27 13.31 -1.69 10.39
CA ARG A 27 14.33 -1.50 9.34
C ARG A 27 13.72 -0.94 8.04
N PRO A 28 13.03 0.22 8.08
CA PRO A 28 12.27 0.74 6.93
C PRO A 28 13.15 1.03 5.71
N GLY A 29 14.39 1.48 5.91
CA GLY A 29 15.32 1.76 4.81
C GLY A 29 15.63 0.54 3.92
N MET A 30 15.52 -0.68 4.44
CA MET A 30 15.68 -1.91 3.64
C MET A 30 14.53 -2.11 2.64
N TYR A 31 13.35 -1.56 2.92
CA TYR A 31 12.13 -1.77 2.15
C TYR A 31 11.76 -0.57 1.29
N ILE A 32 11.98 0.65 1.79
CA ILE A 32 11.58 1.91 1.14
C ILE A 32 12.76 2.88 0.90
N GLY A 33 13.99 2.42 1.08
CA GLY A 33 15.21 3.19 0.86
C GLY A 33 15.60 4.11 2.03
N ASP A 34 14.72 5.05 2.39
CA ASP A 34 14.91 5.95 3.54
C ASP A 34 13.57 6.26 4.26
N THR A 35 13.62 7.01 5.35
CA THR A 35 12.40 7.49 6.06
C THR A 35 12.13 8.98 5.83
N GLY A 36 12.81 9.59 4.87
CA GLY A 36 12.61 10.97 4.45
C GLY A 36 11.57 11.07 3.34
N ILE A 37 11.70 12.12 2.52
CA ILE A 37 10.74 12.41 1.45
C ILE A 37 10.71 11.33 0.36
N ASN A 38 11.87 10.79 -0.02
CA ASN A 38 11.95 9.74 -1.04
C ASN A 38 11.23 8.47 -0.57
N GLY A 39 11.47 8.06 0.68
CA GLY A 39 10.77 6.93 1.28
C GLY A 39 9.26 7.14 1.36
N LEU A 40 8.81 8.34 1.72
CA LEU A 40 7.39 8.68 1.74
C LEU A 40 6.78 8.57 0.33
N HIS A 41 7.43 9.13 -0.69
CA HIS A 41 6.95 9.00 -2.07
C HIS A 41 7.02 7.56 -2.57
N GLN A 42 8.00 6.76 -2.15
CA GLN A 42 8.04 5.34 -2.46
C GLN A 42 6.78 4.61 -1.97
N LEU A 43 6.25 4.95 -0.79
CA LEU A 43 4.97 4.39 -0.33
C LEU A 43 3.81 4.71 -1.29
N VAL A 44 3.78 5.94 -1.81
CA VAL A 44 2.79 6.35 -2.82
C VAL A 44 2.99 5.55 -4.10
N TYR A 45 4.23 5.40 -4.56
CA TYR A 45 4.56 4.64 -5.78
C TYR A 45 4.16 3.17 -5.66
N GLU A 46 4.45 2.52 -4.53
CA GLU A 46 4.03 1.13 -4.32
C GLU A 46 2.50 0.94 -4.39
N ALA A 47 1.73 1.93 -3.91
CA ALA A 47 0.27 1.88 -4.03
C ALA A 47 -0.20 2.14 -5.48
N VAL A 48 0.38 3.12 -6.16
CA VAL A 48 0.06 3.45 -7.57
C VAL A 48 0.46 2.32 -8.52
N ASP A 49 1.62 1.70 -8.33
CA ASP A 49 2.14 0.62 -9.17
C ASP A 49 1.22 -0.61 -9.14
N ASN A 50 0.51 -0.86 -8.03
CA ASN A 50 -0.51 -1.91 -7.99
C ASN A 50 -1.71 -1.60 -8.90
N ALA A 51 -2.12 -0.33 -9.00
CA ALA A 51 -3.16 0.10 -9.91
C ALA A 51 -2.70 0.09 -11.38
N ILE A 52 -1.43 0.45 -11.63
CA ILE A 52 -0.79 0.33 -12.96
C ILE A 52 -0.74 -1.13 -13.40
N ASP A 53 -0.44 -2.08 -12.51
CA ASP A 53 -0.43 -3.50 -12.86
C ASP A 53 -1.82 -4.00 -13.29
N GLU A 54 -2.91 -3.48 -12.70
CA GLU A 54 -4.27 -3.74 -13.19
C GLU A 54 -4.53 -3.13 -14.56
N ALA A 55 -3.94 -1.96 -14.85
CA ALA A 55 -4.06 -1.30 -16.14
C ALA A 55 -3.29 -2.05 -17.24
N MET A 56 -2.06 -2.50 -16.94
CA MET A 56 -1.26 -3.36 -17.81
C MET A 56 -1.94 -4.70 -18.09
N ALA A 57 -2.75 -5.19 -17.16
CA ALA A 57 -3.58 -6.38 -17.35
C ALA A 57 -4.90 -6.11 -18.10
N GLY A 58 -5.18 -4.85 -18.47
CA GLY A 58 -6.35 -4.42 -19.25
C GLY A 58 -7.64 -4.20 -18.45
N TRP A 59 -7.54 -4.09 -17.12
CA TRP A 59 -8.70 -3.99 -16.23
C TRP A 59 -8.94 -2.59 -15.66
N CYS A 60 -7.91 -1.76 -15.59
CA CYS A 60 -7.95 -0.40 -15.07
C CYS A 60 -7.73 0.62 -16.20
N LYS A 61 -8.51 1.70 -16.18
CA LYS A 61 -8.41 2.85 -17.09
C LYS A 61 -8.21 4.16 -16.35
N THR A 62 -8.63 4.24 -15.09
CA THR A 62 -8.59 5.47 -14.30
C THR A 62 -7.94 5.22 -12.95
N ILE A 63 -6.97 6.06 -12.61
CA ILE A 63 -6.31 6.07 -11.32
C ILE A 63 -6.39 7.49 -10.75
N ASP A 64 -6.93 7.63 -9.54
CA ASP A 64 -6.94 8.89 -8.79
C ASP A 64 -5.93 8.81 -7.64
N VAL A 65 -5.07 9.82 -7.53
CA VAL A 65 -4.16 10.04 -6.39
C VAL A 65 -4.56 11.34 -5.72
N ILE A 66 -4.85 11.31 -4.43
CA ILE A 66 -5.35 12.48 -3.68
C ILE A 66 -4.47 12.72 -2.46
N LEU A 67 -3.97 13.94 -2.33
CA LEU A 67 -3.25 14.43 -1.16
C LEU A 67 -4.24 15.22 -0.29
N HIS A 68 -4.59 14.66 0.87
CA HIS A 68 -5.59 15.25 1.77
C HIS A 68 -4.97 16.27 2.73
N ARG A 69 -5.82 17.16 3.26
CA ARG A 69 -5.42 18.19 4.24
C ARG A 69 -4.90 17.64 5.56
N ASP A 70 -5.37 16.47 5.95
CA ASP A 70 -4.96 15.76 7.17
C ASP A 70 -3.76 14.82 6.92
N ARG A 71 -3.06 15.00 5.80
CA ARG A 71 -1.89 14.23 5.37
C ARG A 71 -2.19 12.79 4.93
N ALA A 72 -3.47 12.41 4.86
CA ALA A 72 -3.83 11.16 4.23
C ALA A 72 -3.48 11.20 2.74
N ILE A 73 -3.12 10.04 2.19
CA ILE A 73 -2.90 9.86 0.77
C ILE A 73 -3.86 8.76 0.29
N THR A 74 -4.68 9.08 -0.70
CA THR A 74 -5.58 8.13 -1.34
C THR A 74 -5.07 7.75 -2.72
N ILE A 75 -5.15 6.45 -3.04
CA ILE A 75 -5.02 5.90 -4.38
C ILE A 75 -6.31 5.12 -4.65
N GLU A 76 -7.05 5.47 -5.71
CA GLU A 76 -8.26 4.76 -6.15
C GLU A 76 -8.10 4.33 -7.62
N ASP A 77 -8.37 3.06 -7.91
CA ASP A 77 -8.36 2.49 -9.26
C ASP A 77 -9.75 1.92 -9.64
N ASP A 78 -9.99 1.73 -10.94
CA ASP A 78 -11.18 1.05 -11.48
C ASP A 78 -10.89 -0.40 -11.97
N GLY A 79 -9.83 -1.01 -11.43
CA GLY A 79 -9.40 -2.38 -11.72
C GLY A 79 -10.38 -3.44 -11.22
N ARG A 80 -9.93 -4.70 -11.11
CA ARG A 80 -10.77 -5.85 -10.68
C ARG A 80 -11.13 -5.84 -9.19
N GLY A 81 -10.42 -5.04 -8.39
CA GLY A 81 -10.50 -5.07 -6.94
C GLY A 81 -9.75 -6.27 -6.32
N ILE A 82 -8.99 -6.02 -5.25
CA ILE A 82 -8.27 -7.06 -4.49
C ILE A 82 -9.23 -8.21 -4.10
N PRO A 83 -8.82 -9.48 -4.18
CA PRO A 83 -9.64 -10.59 -3.72
C PRO A 83 -10.02 -10.46 -2.23
N ILE A 84 -11.32 -10.56 -1.94
CA ILE A 84 -11.89 -10.47 -0.58
C ILE A 84 -12.22 -11.83 0.04
N GLY A 85 -12.12 -12.90 -0.75
CA GLY A 85 -12.43 -14.25 -0.32
C GLY A 85 -11.46 -14.78 0.74
N ARG A 86 -11.87 -15.84 1.44
CA ARG A 86 -11.05 -16.53 2.44
C ARG A 86 -9.78 -17.11 1.79
N HIS A 87 -8.64 -16.89 2.43
CA HIS A 87 -7.37 -17.47 2.04
C HIS A 87 -7.09 -18.72 2.88
N GLU A 88 -7.38 -19.90 2.31
CA GLU A 88 -7.38 -21.20 3.01
C GLU A 88 -6.10 -21.47 3.83
N LYS A 89 -4.93 -21.35 3.20
CA LYS A 89 -3.64 -21.68 3.84
C LYS A 89 -3.34 -20.80 5.04
N GLU A 90 -3.58 -19.49 4.92
CA GLU A 90 -3.33 -18.56 6.03
C GLU A 90 -4.40 -18.67 7.11
N SER A 91 -5.65 -18.97 6.73
CA SER A 91 -6.71 -19.21 7.71
C SER A 91 -6.41 -20.43 8.57
N GLN A 92 -5.95 -21.52 7.96
CA GLN A 92 -5.52 -22.73 8.66
C GLN A 92 -4.31 -22.45 9.56
N ARG A 93 -3.29 -21.73 9.04
CA ARG A 93 -2.08 -21.39 9.79
C ARG A 93 -2.37 -20.53 11.03
N ARG A 94 -3.28 -19.56 10.92
CA ARG A 94 -3.63 -18.62 12.00
C ARG A 94 -4.76 -19.13 12.90
N GLY A 95 -5.44 -20.23 12.54
CA GLY A 95 -6.57 -20.77 13.29
C GLY A 95 -7.80 -19.85 13.33
N LYS A 96 -7.91 -18.92 12.38
CA LYS A 96 -9.05 -17.99 12.23
C LYS A 96 -9.31 -17.74 10.75
N ASP A 97 -10.49 -17.23 10.40
CA ASP A 97 -10.76 -16.86 9.01
C ASP A 97 -9.97 -15.61 8.62
N VAL A 98 -9.20 -15.71 7.53
CA VAL A 98 -8.31 -14.65 7.01
C VAL A 98 -8.67 -14.43 5.56
N SER A 99 -9.01 -13.19 5.19
CA SER A 99 -9.28 -12.83 3.79
C SER A 99 -7.99 -12.68 2.99
N ALA A 100 -8.05 -12.85 1.66
CA ALA A 100 -6.91 -12.58 0.79
C ALA A 100 -6.45 -11.11 0.86
N LEU A 101 -7.38 -10.17 1.11
CA LEU A 101 -7.05 -8.78 1.41
C LEU A 101 -6.19 -8.66 2.68
N GLU A 102 -6.56 -9.32 3.78
CA GLU A 102 -5.75 -9.34 5.01
C GLU A 102 -4.36 -9.92 4.74
N VAL A 103 -4.27 -11.00 3.94
CA VAL A 103 -2.99 -11.62 3.60
C VAL A 103 -2.08 -10.64 2.85
N VAL A 104 -2.57 -10.02 1.77
CA VAL A 104 -1.77 -9.07 0.97
C VAL A 104 -1.34 -7.86 1.79
N MET A 105 -2.13 -7.42 2.77
CA MET A 105 -1.81 -6.26 3.60
C MET A 105 -0.88 -6.59 4.77
N THR A 106 -0.85 -7.84 5.25
CA THR A 106 -0.18 -8.21 6.52
C THR A 106 0.97 -9.22 6.38
N VAL A 107 1.18 -9.79 5.19
CA VAL A 107 2.20 -10.82 4.94
C VAL A 107 3.18 -10.34 3.89
N LEU A 108 4.46 -10.30 4.25
CA LEU A 108 5.54 -10.09 3.28
C LEU A 108 5.61 -11.27 2.31
N HIS A 109 5.93 -10.98 1.05
CA HIS A 109 6.02 -11.97 -0.03
C HIS A 109 4.71 -12.69 -0.31
N ALA A 110 3.59 -11.97 -0.21
CA ALA A 110 2.26 -12.45 -0.56
C ALA A 110 1.65 -11.62 -1.70
N GLY A 111 1.13 -12.30 -2.72
CA GLY A 111 0.51 -11.64 -3.88
C GLY A 111 0.28 -12.59 -5.04
N GLY A 112 -0.53 -12.16 -6.01
CA GLY A 112 -0.82 -12.92 -7.23
C GLY A 112 0.18 -12.70 -8.37
N LYS A 113 1.31 -12.03 -8.11
CA LYS A 113 2.30 -11.63 -9.12
C LYS A 113 3.50 -12.59 -9.22
N PHE A 114 3.43 -13.73 -8.52
CA PHE A 114 4.48 -14.77 -8.57
C PHE A 114 4.31 -15.77 -9.70
N ASP A 115 3.11 -15.83 -10.28
CA ASP A 115 2.81 -16.61 -11.48
C ASP A 115 2.44 -15.68 -12.64
N LYS A 116 2.64 -16.15 -13.88
CA LYS A 116 2.31 -15.40 -15.10
C LYS A 116 0.83 -15.47 -15.48
N GLU A 117 0.02 -16.21 -14.72
CA GLU A 117 -1.38 -16.46 -15.04
C GLU A 117 -2.25 -15.26 -14.68
N THR A 118 -1.96 -14.61 -13.56
CA THR A 118 -2.74 -13.47 -13.07
C THR A 118 -2.32 -12.13 -13.70
N TYR A 119 -1.01 -11.95 -13.90
CA TYR A 119 -0.41 -10.79 -14.58
C TYR A 119 0.64 -11.28 -15.58
N LYS A 120 0.40 -11.04 -16.88
CA LYS A 120 1.36 -11.45 -17.92
C LYS A 120 2.66 -10.65 -17.86
N VAL A 121 2.57 -9.38 -17.46
CA VAL A 121 3.67 -8.44 -17.18
C VAL A 121 3.20 -7.54 -16.03
N SER A 122 4.07 -7.32 -15.04
CA SER A 122 3.80 -6.44 -13.88
C SER A 122 5.10 -5.82 -13.37
N GLY A 123 5.04 -4.58 -12.88
CA GLY A 123 6.17 -3.92 -12.21
C GLY A 123 6.43 -4.48 -10.80
N GLY A 124 5.38 -4.89 -10.08
CA GLY A 124 5.52 -5.45 -8.74
C GLY A 124 5.88 -6.95 -8.75
N LEU A 125 7.11 -7.31 -8.38
CA LEU A 125 7.57 -8.71 -8.40
C LEU A 125 7.81 -9.33 -7.02
N HIS A 126 7.95 -8.52 -5.97
CA HIS A 126 8.41 -9.00 -4.67
C HIS A 126 7.27 -9.39 -3.71
N GLY A 127 6.05 -8.90 -3.96
CA GLY A 127 4.90 -9.11 -3.07
C GLY A 127 5.07 -8.46 -1.68
N VAL A 128 5.73 -7.30 -1.61
CA VAL A 128 5.99 -6.58 -0.34
C VAL A 128 5.47 -5.14 -0.32
N GLY A 129 5.27 -4.50 -1.47
CA GLY A 129 5.01 -3.06 -1.58
C GLY A 129 3.88 -2.55 -0.70
N VAL A 130 2.65 -3.01 -0.96
CA VAL A 130 1.46 -2.54 -0.22
C VAL A 130 1.47 -2.95 1.26
N SER A 131 2.14 -4.06 1.59
CA SER A 131 2.34 -4.45 2.99
C SER A 131 3.32 -3.52 3.71
N CYS A 132 4.29 -2.92 3.00
CA CYS A 132 5.15 -1.87 3.55
C CYS A 132 4.37 -0.57 3.78
N VAL A 133 3.47 -0.21 2.85
CA VAL A 133 2.52 0.90 3.05
C VAL A 133 1.69 0.67 4.31
N CYS A 134 1.11 -0.52 4.47
CA CYS A 134 0.35 -0.91 5.66
C CYS A 134 1.19 -0.84 6.95
N ALA A 135 2.42 -1.37 6.92
CA ALA A 135 3.34 -1.39 8.06
C ALA A 135 3.74 0.02 8.53
N LEU A 136 4.00 0.92 7.58
CA LEU A 136 4.55 2.27 7.81
C LEU A 136 3.48 3.35 7.87
N SER A 137 2.21 2.95 7.97
CA SER A 137 1.08 3.85 8.17
C SER A 137 0.58 3.79 9.61
N GLU A 138 0.27 4.94 10.21
CA GLU A 138 -0.42 4.98 11.51
C GLU A 138 -1.84 4.45 11.39
N LYS A 139 -2.47 4.69 10.24
CA LYS A 139 -3.78 4.20 9.85
C LYS A 139 -3.79 3.93 8.36
N MET A 140 -4.45 2.86 7.95
CA MET A 140 -4.74 2.57 6.56
C MET A 140 -6.16 2.03 6.45
N VAL A 141 -6.92 2.54 5.49
CA VAL A 141 -8.27 2.08 5.16
C VAL A 141 -8.24 1.56 3.73
N VAL A 142 -8.68 0.32 3.53
CA VAL A 142 -8.78 -0.27 2.20
C VAL A 142 -10.23 -0.59 1.92
N GLN A 143 -10.76 0.00 0.85
CA GLN A 143 -12.08 -0.29 0.33
C GLN A 143 -11.94 -1.02 -1.00
N VAL A 144 -12.65 -2.13 -1.15
CA VAL A 144 -12.74 -2.89 -2.40
C VAL A 144 -14.17 -2.81 -2.90
N TYR A 145 -14.34 -2.32 -4.12
CA TYR A 145 -15.62 -2.25 -4.80
C TYR A 145 -15.80 -3.52 -5.64
N LYS A 146 -16.62 -4.45 -5.16
CA LYS A 146 -16.77 -5.79 -5.76
C LYS A 146 -18.15 -6.35 -5.47
N GLU A 147 -18.72 -7.09 -6.43
CA GLU A 147 -20.03 -7.76 -6.27
C GLU A 147 -21.17 -6.81 -5.83
N GLY A 148 -21.14 -5.56 -6.30
CA GLY A 148 -22.14 -4.54 -5.98
C GLY A 148 -22.02 -3.97 -4.55
N LYS A 149 -20.95 -4.29 -3.83
CA LYS A 149 -20.73 -3.94 -2.42
C LYS A 149 -19.43 -3.19 -2.22
N VAL A 150 -19.39 -2.38 -1.16
CA VAL A 150 -18.17 -1.76 -0.64
C VAL A 150 -17.69 -2.62 0.53
N HIS A 151 -16.57 -3.31 0.32
CA HIS A 151 -15.90 -4.08 1.36
C HIS A 151 -14.78 -3.25 1.95
N GLU A 152 -14.79 -3.03 3.26
CA GLU A 152 -13.79 -2.20 3.94
C GLU A 152 -13.03 -3.01 4.99
N MET A 153 -11.72 -2.80 5.06
CA MET A 153 -10.86 -3.30 6.12
C MET A 153 -9.93 -2.18 6.58
N GLN A 154 -9.65 -2.10 7.89
CA GLN A 154 -8.78 -1.07 8.43
C GLN A 154 -7.58 -1.68 9.13
N PHE A 155 -6.47 -0.96 9.05
CA PHE A 155 -5.19 -1.34 9.62
C PHE A 155 -4.58 -0.17 10.39
N SER A 156 -3.74 -0.49 11.36
CA SER A 156 -2.93 0.46 12.12
C SER A 156 -1.55 -0.16 12.34
N LYS A 157 -0.49 0.50 11.86
CA LYS A 157 0.90 0.07 12.05
C LYS A 157 1.16 -1.37 11.58
N GLY A 158 0.54 -1.78 10.48
CA GLY A 158 0.65 -3.14 9.93
C GLY A 158 -0.28 -4.18 10.56
N HIS A 159 -1.09 -3.82 11.56
CA HIS A 159 -2.02 -4.73 12.22
C HIS A 159 -3.46 -4.45 11.82
N VAL A 160 -4.29 -5.49 11.76
CA VAL A 160 -5.74 -5.36 11.55
C VAL A 160 -6.35 -4.59 12.72
N SER A 161 -6.91 -3.42 12.46
CA SER A 161 -7.64 -2.62 13.46
C SER A 161 -9.16 -2.78 13.31
N GLN A 162 -9.63 -3.13 12.12
CA GLN A 162 -11.01 -3.50 11.85
C GLN A 162 -11.04 -4.63 10.83
N GLU A 163 -11.75 -5.71 11.16
CA GLU A 163 -11.96 -6.84 10.25
C GLU A 163 -12.75 -6.44 9.00
N LEU A 164 -12.64 -7.25 7.96
CA LEU A 164 -13.32 -7.02 6.68
C LEU A 164 -14.84 -6.99 6.87
N ALA A 165 -15.47 -5.87 6.53
CA ALA A 165 -16.91 -5.68 6.65
C ALA A 165 -17.49 -5.09 5.36
N VAL A 166 -18.78 -5.34 5.12
CA VAL A 166 -19.54 -4.65 4.07
C VAL A 166 -20.06 -3.35 4.66
N VAL A 167 -19.63 -2.21 4.11
CA VAL A 167 -19.99 -0.87 4.62
C VAL A 167 -20.99 -0.13 3.72
N GLY A 168 -21.37 -0.72 2.58
CA GLY A 168 -22.36 -0.15 1.69
C GLY A 168 -22.51 -0.90 0.38
N THR A 169 -23.31 -0.35 -0.52
CA THR A 169 -23.51 -0.82 -1.90
C THR A 169 -22.84 0.12 -2.89
N THR A 170 -22.43 -0.37 -4.04
CA THR A 170 -21.77 0.43 -5.07
C THR A 170 -22.04 -0.12 -6.47
N ALA A 171 -22.03 0.77 -7.47
CA ALA A 171 -21.96 0.39 -8.88
C ALA A 171 -20.51 0.41 -9.41
N LYS A 172 -19.55 0.91 -8.62
CA LYS A 172 -18.13 0.94 -8.97
C LYS A 172 -17.51 -0.46 -8.90
N ARG A 173 -16.33 -0.58 -9.51
CA ARG A 173 -15.38 -1.69 -9.33
C ARG A 173 -14.00 -1.09 -9.07
N GLY A 174 -13.15 -1.80 -8.34
CA GLY A 174 -11.75 -1.43 -8.13
C GLY A 174 -11.34 -1.41 -6.67
N THR A 175 -10.19 -0.79 -6.40
CA THR A 175 -9.63 -0.68 -5.04
C THR A 175 -9.39 0.78 -4.69
N LYS A 176 -9.74 1.16 -3.47
CA LYS A 176 -9.35 2.43 -2.87
C LYS A 176 -8.52 2.17 -1.62
N ILE A 177 -7.29 2.66 -1.63
CA ILE A 177 -6.38 2.65 -0.49
C ILE A 177 -6.25 4.07 0.02
N THR A 178 -6.48 4.30 1.30
CA THR A 178 -6.20 5.57 1.97
C THR A 178 -5.31 5.32 3.15
N PHE A 179 -4.17 6.00 3.23
CA PHE A 179 -3.21 5.78 4.31
C PHE A 179 -2.65 7.08 4.88
N TRP A 180 -2.33 7.04 6.18
CA TRP A 180 -1.71 8.12 6.93
C TRP A 180 -0.30 7.68 7.31
N PRO A 181 0.76 8.31 6.79
CA PRO A 181 2.15 7.94 7.12
C PRO A 181 2.41 8.04 8.63
N ASP A 182 3.06 7.02 9.20
CA ASP A 182 3.33 6.96 10.65
C ASP A 182 4.49 7.89 11.04
N ALA A 183 4.19 9.03 11.66
CA ALA A 183 5.17 10.00 12.15
C ALA A 183 6.11 9.45 13.25
N THR A 184 5.82 8.27 13.82
CA THR A 184 6.73 7.59 14.77
C THR A 184 7.87 6.84 14.06
N VAL A 185 7.76 6.63 12.74
CA VAL A 185 8.79 5.94 11.92
C VAL A 185 9.31 6.86 10.80
N MET A 186 8.41 7.60 10.17
CA MET A 186 8.71 8.51 9.07
C MET A 186 9.20 9.87 9.58
N LYS A 187 10.29 10.39 9.01
CA LYS A 187 10.80 11.74 9.30
C LYS A 187 9.97 12.84 8.62
N VAL A 188 9.30 12.49 7.51
CA VAL A 188 8.42 13.37 6.75
C VAL A 188 7.10 12.66 6.53
N VAL A 189 6.00 13.39 6.68
CA VAL A 189 4.62 12.87 6.50
C VAL A 189 3.81 13.71 5.52
N ASP A 190 4.40 14.78 4.98
CA ASP A 190 3.80 15.65 3.98
C ASP A 190 4.42 15.33 2.61
N ALA A 191 3.65 14.75 1.70
CA ALA A 191 4.13 14.43 0.36
C ALA A 191 4.24 15.68 -0.52
N GLU A 192 5.30 15.79 -1.32
CA GLU A 192 5.47 16.89 -2.27
C GLU A 192 4.71 16.62 -3.57
N TYR A 193 3.90 17.59 -3.98
CA TYR A 193 3.07 17.48 -5.18
C TYR A 193 3.89 17.38 -6.46
N ASP A 194 4.86 18.28 -6.67
CA ASP A 194 5.54 18.40 -7.96
C ASP A 194 6.34 17.13 -8.31
N THR A 195 6.95 16.49 -7.30
CA THR A 195 7.64 15.20 -7.42
C THR A 195 6.68 14.09 -7.83
N LEU A 196 5.52 14.00 -7.17
CA LEU A 196 4.48 13.02 -7.52
C LEU A 196 3.90 13.29 -8.91
N ALA A 197 3.64 14.55 -9.26
CA ALA A 197 3.10 14.96 -10.55
C ALA A 197 4.04 14.57 -11.69
N GLN A 198 5.36 14.75 -11.52
CA GLN A 198 6.34 14.31 -12.50
C GLN A 198 6.29 12.79 -12.68
N ARG A 199 6.32 12.02 -11.59
CA ARG A 199 6.30 10.56 -11.66
C ARG A 199 5.00 10.03 -12.28
N ILE A 200 3.86 10.59 -11.89
CA ILE A 200 2.55 10.23 -12.43
C ILE A 200 2.47 10.54 -13.93
N ARG A 201 3.02 11.67 -14.38
CA ARG A 201 3.10 12.00 -15.81
C ARG A 201 3.91 10.96 -16.58
N GLU A 202 5.05 10.54 -16.05
CA GLU A 202 5.87 9.47 -16.65
C GLU A 202 5.09 8.15 -16.74
N LEU A 203 4.39 7.76 -15.67
CA LEU A 203 3.56 6.56 -15.65
C LEU A 203 2.43 6.61 -16.68
N ALA A 204 1.72 7.73 -16.78
CA ALA A 204 0.67 7.91 -17.78
C ALA A 204 1.23 7.84 -19.21
N PHE A 205 2.43 8.39 -19.45
CA PHE A 205 3.07 8.31 -20.77
C PHE A 205 3.48 6.86 -21.13
N LEU A 206 3.94 6.08 -20.15
CA LEU A 206 4.33 4.69 -20.35
C LEU A 206 3.14 3.71 -20.45
N ASN A 207 1.94 4.15 -20.10
CA ASN A 207 0.72 3.33 -20.12
C ASN A 207 -0.37 4.02 -20.96
N PRO A 208 -0.31 3.90 -22.30
CA PRO A 208 -1.25 4.58 -23.18
C PRO A 208 -2.72 4.25 -22.89
N GLY A 209 -3.57 5.27 -22.91
CA GLY A 209 -5.01 5.16 -22.64
C GLY A 209 -5.39 5.05 -21.16
N VAL A 210 -4.41 5.10 -20.23
CA VAL A 210 -4.67 5.17 -18.79
C VAL A 210 -4.69 6.63 -18.34
N GLN A 211 -5.80 7.05 -17.75
CA GLN A 211 -5.94 8.36 -17.15
C GLN A 211 -5.50 8.32 -15.69
N ILE A 212 -4.51 9.14 -15.32
CA ILE A 212 -4.07 9.30 -13.93
C ILE A 212 -4.29 10.74 -13.49
N THR A 213 -5.04 10.94 -12.41
CA THR A 213 -5.35 12.27 -11.85
C THR A 213 -4.68 12.45 -10.50
N LEU A 214 -3.93 13.54 -10.32
CA LEU A 214 -3.36 13.95 -9.04
C LEU A 214 -4.10 15.19 -8.53
N ARG A 215 -4.68 15.08 -7.33
CA ARG A 215 -5.40 16.16 -6.64
C ARG A 215 -4.70 16.54 -5.35
N ASP A 216 -4.61 17.84 -5.09
CA ASP A 216 -4.06 18.37 -3.83
C ASP A 216 -5.09 19.24 -3.12
N GLU A 217 -5.65 18.71 -2.03
CA GLU A 217 -6.68 19.42 -1.28
C GLU A 217 -6.09 20.50 -0.36
N ARG A 218 -4.75 20.57 -0.22
CA ARG A 218 -4.06 21.41 0.78
C ARG A 218 -3.99 22.87 0.38
N ASP A 219 -3.75 23.15 -0.90
CA ASP A 219 -3.39 24.48 -1.41
C ASP A 219 -4.31 24.98 -2.54
N GLY A 220 -5.38 24.25 -2.86
CA GLY A 220 -6.46 24.72 -3.75
C GLY A 220 -6.03 24.91 -5.20
N ARG A 221 -4.95 24.24 -5.62
CA ARG A 221 -4.53 24.14 -7.02
C ARG A 221 -5.50 23.28 -7.82
N ASP A 222 -5.50 23.49 -9.14
CA ASP A 222 -6.27 22.67 -10.05
C ASP A 222 -5.73 21.23 -10.10
N ASP A 223 -6.64 20.28 -10.31
CA ASP A 223 -6.31 18.87 -10.49
C ASP A 223 -5.40 18.69 -11.73
N SER A 224 -4.34 17.90 -11.59
CA SER A 224 -3.51 17.51 -12.74
C SER A 224 -3.98 16.16 -13.28
N THR A 225 -4.56 16.15 -14.47
CA THR A 225 -4.95 14.91 -15.17
C THR A 225 -4.01 14.64 -16.33
N PHE A 226 -3.45 13.43 -16.36
CA PHE A 226 -2.55 12.96 -17.41
C PHE A 226 -3.17 11.75 -18.11
N CYS A 227 -3.29 11.81 -19.44
CA CYS A 227 -3.72 10.72 -20.30
C CYS A 227 -3.07 10.91 -21.67
N TYR A 228 -2.37 9.89 -22.16
CA TYR A 228 -1.64 9.93 -23.42
C TYR A 228 -2.02 8.71 -24.25
N GLU A 229 -2.19 8.87 -25.56
CA GLU A 229 -2.61 7.78 -26.48
C GLU A 229 -1.40 7.13 -27.20
N GLY A 230 -0.20 7.69 -27.06
CA GLY A 230 1.02 7.28 -27.77
C GLY A 230 1.49 8.29 -28.81
#